data_AF-A0A199UA70-F1
#
_entry.id   AF-A0A199UA70-F1
#
_cell.length_a   1.000
_cell.length_b   1.000
_cell.length_c   1.000
_cell.angle_alpha   90.00
_cell.angle_beta   90.00
_cell.angle_gamma   90.00
#
_symmetry.space_group_name_H-M   'P 1'
#
loop_
_entity.id
_entity.type
_entity.pdbx_description
1 polymer ?
#
loop_
_entity_poly.entity_id
_entity_poly.type
_entity_poly.pdbx_seq_one_letter_code
_entity_poly.pdbx_strand_id
1 'polypeptide(L)'
;MPPAHYTLKIESFSRFCELLETTGLVKYESDAFASGGYNWKLVLYPSGNVKRDGSDHISLYLAIAEPNAIPPGSQVDVILKFFVFDHLRDEYLTIQDDNMRRYHSLKTENGFDQLISLKMFNDSSNGYLFDDCCAFGAEVHVIKYEGKVERFYFIKEPKDGNFSWKIERFSTLCGGCHYSKEYTVRKHKWRLLLFPKGDPRASGKSLSLFLELLNN
;
A
#
# COMPACT_ATOMS: atom_id res chain seq x y z
N MET A 1 -9.81 6.92 21.48
CA MET A 1 -10.73 6.29 20.50
C MET A 1 -10.38 4.81 20.41
N PRO A 2 -11.34 3.89 20.55
CA PRO A 2 -11.08 2.46 20.44
C PRO A 2 -10.74 2.05 18.99
N PRO A 3 -10.06 0.91 18.79
CA PRO A 3 -9.77 0.38 17.46
C PRO A 3 -11.07 0.02 16.73
N ALA A 4 -11.22 0.47 15.48
CA ALA A 4 -12.44 0.23 14.73
C ALA A 4 -12.62 -1.23 14.24
N HIS A 5 -11.52 -1.98 14.07
CA HIS A 5 -11.58 -3.27 13.37
C HIS A 5 -11.29 -4.47 14.27
N TYR A 6 -10.28 -4.41 15.12
CA TYR A 6 -9.92 -5.56 15.95
C TYR A 6 -9.25 -5.14 17.26
N THR A 7 -9.59 -5.84 18.34
CA THR A 7 -8.94 -5.73 19.66
C THR A 7 -8.62 -7.12 20.17
N LEU A 8 -7.35 -7.39 20.45
CA LEU A 8 -6.86 -8.54 21.18
C LEU A 8 -6.74 -8.17 22.66
N LYS A 9 -7.58 -8.78 23.51
CA LYS A 9 -7.50 -8.66 24.96
C LYS A 9 -6.80 -9.88 25.54
N ILE A 10 -5.86 -9.64 26.45
CA ILE A 10 -5.15 -10.68 27.19
C ILE A 10 -5.47 -10.45 28.66
N GLU A 11 -6.23 -11.37 29.25
CA GLU A 11 -6.71 -11.29 30.63
C GLU A 11 -5.70 -11.84 31.66
N SER A 12 -4.61 -12.44 31.19
CA SER A 12 -3.46 -12.83 32.03
C SER A 12 -2.20 -12.89 31.17
N PHE A 13 -1.47 -11.77 31.17
CA PHE A 13 -0.29 -11.56 30.35
C PHE A 13 0.88 -12.42 30.81
N SER A 14 1.07 -12.57 32.12
CA SER A 14 2.10 -13.44 32.69
C SER A 14 1.95 -14.89 32.23
N ARG A 15 0.76 -15.47 32.36
CA ARG A 15 0.45 -16.83 31.91
C ARG A 15 0.51 -16.98 30.40
N PHE A 16 0.12 -15.95 29.66
CA PHE A 16 0.27 -15.91 28.21
C PHE A 16 1.75 -16.00 27.79
N CYS A 17 2.64 -15.24 28.44
CA CYS A 17 4.08 -15.30 28.19
C CYS A 17 4.67 -16.67 28.58
N GLU A 18 4.32 -17.20 29.76
CA GLU A 18 4.74 -18.53 30.21
C GLU A 18 4.31 -19.63 29.22
N LEU A 19 3.09 -19.55 28.68
CA LEU A 19 2.60 -20.50 27.68
C LEU A 19 3.44 -20.46 26.40
N LEU A 20 3.79 -19.27 25.92
CA LEU A 20 4.63 -19.14 24.72
C LEU A 20 6.03 -19.74 24.98
N GLU A 21 6.64 -19.41 26.11
CA GLU A 21 7.95 -19.96 26.50
C GLU A 21 7.93 -21.49 26.62
N THR A 22 6.96 -22.05 27.34
CA THR A 22 6.85 -23.51 27.58
C THR A 22 6.53 -24.29 26.30
N THR A 23 5.86 -23.68 25.33
CA THR A 23 5.59 -24.28 24.00
C THR A 23 6.70 -24.03 22.98
N GLY A 24 7.74 -23.26 23.34
CA GLY A 24 8.82 -22.87 22.44
C GLY A 24 8.40 -21.88 21.36
N LEU A 25 7.26 -21.21 21.54
CA LEU A 25 6.77 -20.15 20.67
C LEU A 25 7.34 -18.81 21.11
N VAL A 26 7.67 -17.97 20.14
CA VAL A 26 8.17 -16.59 20.40
C VAL A 26 7.13 -15.52 20.06
N LYS A 27 6.02 -15.93 19.47
CA LYS A 27 4.96 -15.05 18.98
C LYS A 27 3.61 -15.74 19.10
N TYR A 28 2.57 -14.93 19.14
CA TYR A 28 1.18 -15.33 19.04
C TYR A 28 0.55 -14.73 17.77
N GLU A 29 -0.28 -15.52 17.09
CA GLU A 29 -1.10 -15.05 15.97
C GLU A 29 -2.57 -15.07 16.39
N SER A 30 -3.28 -13.96 16.23
CA SER A 30 -4.69 -13.87 16.57
C SER A 30 -5.58 -14.65 15.61
N ASP A 31 -6.86 -14.74 15.97
CA ASP A 31 -7.91 -15.06 15.01
C ASP A 31 -7.93 -14.07 13.85
N ALA A 32 -8.44 -14.53 12.71
CA ALA A 32 -8.56 -13.71 11.52
C ALA A 32 -9.75 -12.74 11.64
N PHE A 33 -9.57 -11.52 11.15
CA PHE A 33 -10.63 -10.52 11.08
C PHE A 33 -10.68 -9.84 9.71
N ALA A 34 -11.88 -9.54 9.25
CA ALA A 34 -12.11 -8.96 7.93
C ALA A 34 -12.03 -7.43 7.97
N SER A 35 -11.27 -6.83 7.05
CA SER A 35 -11.34 -5.39 6.76
C SER A 35 -10.85 -5.09 5.34
N GLY A 36 -11.52 -4.14 4.68
CA GLY A 36 -11.14 -3.67 3.34
C GLY A 36 -11.14 -4.75 2.25
N GLY A 37 -11.90 -5.84 2.44
CA GLY A 37 -11.98 -6.96 1.49
C GLY A 37 -10.92 -8.05 1.70
N TYR A 38 -10.13 -7.98 2.78
CA TYR A 38 -9.11 -8.98 3.12
C TYR A 38 -9.27 -9.46 4.56
N ASN A 39 -8.76 -10.67 4.82
CA ASN A 39 -8.66 -11.23 6.17
C ASN A 39 -7.25 -10.97 6.72
N TRP A 40 -7.19 -10.46 7.95
CA TRP A 40 -5.97 -10.06 8.62
C TRP A 40 -5.81 -10.78 9.96
N LYS A 41 -4.57 -10.87 10.46
CA LYS A 41 -4.25 -11.34 11.81
C LYS A 41 -3.30 -10.37 12.49
N LEU A 42 -3.47 -10.19 13.79
CA LEU A 42 -2.42 -9.61 14.62
C LEU A 42 -1.35 -10.66 14.89
N VAL A 43 -0.08 -10.26 14.79
CA VAL A 43 1.08 -11.07 15.17
C VAL A 43 1.81 -10.35 16.28
N LEU A 44 1.69 -10.86 17.50
CA LEU A 44 2.24 -10.26 18.72
C LEU A 44 3.49 -11.01 19.15
N TYR A 45 4.58 -10.27 19.37
CA TYR A 45 5.79 -10.76 20.04
C TYR A 45 5.87 -10.05 21.40
N PRO A 46 5.44 -10.67 22.50
CA PRO A 46 5.38 -10.00 23.79
C PRO A 46 6.76 -9.64 24.34
N SER A 47 7.80 -10.41 24.00
CA SER A 47 9.19 -10.16 24.37
C SER A 47 10.03 -9.60 23.22
N GLY A 48 9.38 -9.22 22.12
CA GLY A 48 10.02 -8.61 20.97
C GLY A 48 10.51 -9.57 19.88
N ASN A 49 10.56 -9.08 18.66
CA ASN A 49 11.08 -9.81 17.50
C ASN A 49 12.58 -9.58 17.38
N VAL A 50 13.37 -10.40 18.07
CA VAL A 50 14.84 -10.31 18.10
C VAL A 50 15.46 -10.34 16.69
N LYS A 51 14.85 -11.06 15.74
CA LYS A 51 15.32 -11.14 14.36
C LYS A 51 15.21 -9.81 13.59
N ARG A 52 14.43 -8.86 14.12
CA ARG A 52 14.19 -7.54 13.53
C ARG A 52 14.53 -6.41 14.52
N ASP A 53 15.48 -6.64 15.41
CA ASP A 53 15.94 -5.63 16.37
C ASP A 53 14.82 -5.17 17.34
N GLY A 54 13.84 -6.02 17.60
CA GLY A 54 12.72 -5.75 18.52
C GLY A 54 13.02 -6.08 19.98
N SER A 55 14.26 -6.37 20.35
CA SER A 55 14.64 -6.73 21.73
C SER A 55 14.20 -5.65 22.73
N ASP A 56 13.79 -6.07 23.92
CA ASP A 56 13.30 -5.19 25.01
C ASP A 56 12.05 -4.36 24.68
N HIS A 57 11.35 -4.69 23.58
CA HIS A 57 10.11 -4.07 23.17
C HIS A 57 9.04 -5.13 22.91
N ILE A 58 7.77 -4.76 23.06
CA ILE A 58 6.70 -5.51 22.41
C ILE A 58 6.76 -5.18 20.93
N SER A 59 6.77 -6.19 20.06
CA SER A 59 6.59 -6.03 18.62
C SER A 59 5.19 -6.45 18.22
N LEU A 60 4.58 -5.70 17.30
CA LEU A 60 3.24 -5.99 16.81
C LEU A 60 3.17 -5.77 15.30
N TYR A 61 2.62 -6.77 14.63
CA TYR A 61 2.45 -6.76 13.19
C TYR A 61 1.03 -7.11 12.79
N LEU A 62 0.70 -6.72 11.57
CA LEU A 62 -0.50 -7.13 10.87
C LEU A 62 -0.08 -8.02 9.70
N ALA A 63 -0.57 -9.25 9.69
CA ALA A 63 -0.35 -10.22 8.62
C ALA A 63 -1.63 -10.46 7.83
N ILE A 64 -1.50 -10.72 6.53
CA ILE A 64 -2.60 -11.25 5.73
C ILE A 64 -2.82 -12.71 6.10
N ALA A 65 -4.06 -13.06 6.47
CA ALA A 65 -4.41 -14.42 6.89
C ALA A 65 -4.28 -15.43 5.74
N GLU A 66 -4.56 -15.00 4.50
CA GLU A 66 -4.55 -15.82 3.29
C GLU A 66 -3.64 -15.19 2.23
N PRO A 67 -2.33 -15.50 2.19
CA PRO A 67 -1.40 -14.89 1.23
C PRO A 67 -1.82 -15.00 -0.23
N ASN A 68 -2.50 -16.10 -0.58
CA ASN A 68 -3.01 -16.36 -1.93
C ASN A 68 -4.19 -15.44 -2.33
N ALA A 69 -4.76 -14.69 -1.38
CA ALA A 69 -5.76 -13.67 -1.66
C ALA A 69 -5.17 -12.46 -2.42
N ILE A 70 -3.84 -12.30 -2.44
CA ILE A 70 -3.15 -11.35 -3.33
C ILE A 70 -2.63 -12.13 -4.54
N PRO A 71 -3.19 -11.91 -5.76
CA PRO A 71 -2.69 -12.54 -6.97
C PRO A 71 -1.21 -12.18 -7.22
N PRO A 72 -0.41 -13.11 -7.78
CA PRO A 72 0.97 -12.80 -8.19
C PRO A 72 1.04 -11.55 -9.09
N GLY A 73 1.97 -10.64 -8.79
CA GLY A 73 2.11 -9.37 -9.52
C GLY A 73 1.15 -8.26 -9.09
N SER A 74 0.26 -8.52 -8.13
CA SER A 74 -0.61 -7.51 -7.50
C SER A 74 -0.08 -7.10 -6.12
N GLN A 75 -0.64 -6.01 -5.59
CA GLN A 75 -0.33 -5.52 -4.25
C GLN A 75 -1.59 -4.99 -3.56
N VAL A 76 -1.55 -4.93 -2.24
CA VAL A 76 -2.56 -4.29 -1.40
C VAL A 76 -1.86 -3.24 -0.56
N ASP A 77 -2.26 -2.00 -0.76
CA ASP A 77 -1.71 -0.87 -0.03
C ASP A 77 -2.67 -0.48 1.10
N VAL A 78 -2.15 -0.34 2.32
CA VAL A 78 -2.97 -0.05 3.50
C VAL A 78 -2.37 1.08 4.34
N ILE A 79 -3.25 1.86 4.98
CA ILE A 79 -2.88 2.69 6.13
C ILE A 79 -3.19 1.87 7.38
N LEU A 80 -2.21 1.78 8.28
CA LEU A 80 -2.25 0.92 9.44
C LEU A 80 -2.08 1.74 10.71
N LYS A 81 -2.99 1.54 11.66
CA LYS A 81 -2.85 2.07 13.02
C LYS A 81 -2.91 0.91 14.00
N PHE A 82 -2.00 0.92 14.95
CA PHE A 82 -2.05 0.05 16.13
C PHE A 82 -2.43 0.84 17.36
N PHE A 83 -2.95 0.12 18.34
CA PHE A 83 -3.41 0.70 19.59
C PHE A 83 -2.90 -0.14 20.76
N VAL A 84 -2.50 0.51 21.84
CA VAL A 84 -2.25 -0.11 23.15
C VAL A 84 -3.18 0.55 24.15
N PHE A 85 -3.98 -0.23 24.85
CA PHE A 85 -4.96 0.30 25.79
C PHE A 85 -4.29 0.77 27.08
N ASP A 86 -4.61 1.98 27.52
CA ASP A 86 -4.22 2.56 28.80
C ASP A 86 -5.41 2.44 29.76
N HIS A 87 -5.33 1.46 30.64
CA HIS A 87 -6.37 1.14 31.61
C HIS A 87 -6.56 2.22 32.68
N LEU A 88 -5.56 3.07 32.93
CA LEU A 88 -5.66 4.12 33.95
C LEU A 88 -6.43 5.33 33.44
N ARG A 89 -6.28 5.63 32.16
CA ARG A 89 -6.90 6.80 31.51
C ARG A 89 -8.16 6.45 30.73
N ASP A 90 -8.46 5.16 30.56
CA ASP A 90 -9.55 4.65 29.71
C ASP A 90 -9.41 5.16 28.26
N GLU A 91 -8.17 5.15 27.77
CA GLU A 91 -7.79 5.68 26.46
C GLU A 91 -6.89 4.69 25.71
N TYR A 92 -6.61 4.98 24.45
CA TYR A 92 -5.68 4.17 23.65
C TYR A 92 -4.52 5.03 23.18
N LEU A 93 -3.30 4.56 23.47
CA LEU A 93 -2.12 5.02 22.76
C LEU A 93 -2.24 4.59 21.31
N THR A 94 -2.35 5.56 20.39
CA THR A 94 -2.43 5.30 18.95
C THR A 94 -1.04 5.39 18.33
N ILE A 95 -0.62 4.33 17.66
CA ILE A 95 0.69 4.22 17.02
C ILE A 95 0.46 4.00 15.53
N GLN A 96 0.89 4.97 14.73
CA GLN A 96 0.81 4.95 13.29
C GLN A 96 2.05 5.66 12.74
N ASP A 97 2.49 5.27 11.55
CA ASP A 97 3.40 6.08 10.76
C ASP A 97 2.64 6.68 9.57
N ASP A 98 3.12 7.81 9.04
CA ASP A 98 2.51 8.48 7.89
C ASP A 98 2.69 7.69 6.57
N ASN A 99 3.29 6.50 6.64
CA ASN A 99 3.58 5.70 5.46
C ASN A 99 2.51 4.65 5.18
N MET A 100 2.13 4.59 3.92
CA MET A 100 1.39 3.47 3.35
C MET A 100 2.21 2.16 3.47
N ARG A 101 1.58 1.11 3.99
CA ARG A 101 2.16 -0.23 4.11
C ARG A 101 1.72 -1.08 2.93
N ARG A 102 2.70 -1.58 2.18
CA ARG A 102 2.47 -2.43 1.01
C ARG A 102 2.55 -3.90 1.36
N TYR A 103 1.53 -4.64 0.96
CA TYR A 103 1.46 -6.09 1.03
C TYR A 103 1.49 -6.68 -0.37
N HIS A 104 2.23 -7.77 -0.55
CA HIS A 104 2.23 -8.57 -1.77
C HIS A 104 2.63 -10.01 -1.43
N SER A 105 2.63 -10.91 -2.41
CA SER A 105 2.86 -12.35 -2.20
C SER A 105 4.17 -12.71 -1.47
N LEU A 106 5.19 -11.84 -1.52
CA LEU A 106 6.48 -12.05 -0.82
C LEU A 106 6.61 -11.22 0.47
N LYS A 107 5.68 -10.29 0.72
CA LYS A 107 5.66 -9.43 1.90
C LYS A 107 4.24 -9.37 2.46
N THR A 108 3.92 -10.34 3.29
CA THR A 108 2.57 -10.56 3.83
C THR A 108 2.36 -9.99 5.23
N GLU A 109 3.39 -9.37 5.81
CA GLU A 109 3.41 -8.86 7.18
C GLU A 109 4.07 -7.47 7.20
N ASN A 110 3.43 -6.51 7.87
CA ASN A 110 4.00 -5.19 8.18
C ASN A 110 3.61 -4.79 9.60
N GLY A 111 4.43 -3.98 10.27
CA GLY A 111 4.18 -3.55 11.64
C GLY A 111 5.33 -2.77 12.24
N PHE A 112 5.43 -2.81 13.57
CA PHE A 112 6.47 -2.16 14.35
C PHE A 112 7.29 -3.20 15.09
N ASP A 113 8.59 -3.25 14.78
CA ASP A 113 9.55 -4.09 15.49
C ASP A 113 9.72 -3.63 16.94
N GLN A 114 9.58 -2.32 17.19
CA GLN A 114 9.60 -1.70 18.52
C GLN A 114 8.32 -0.87 18.72
N LEU A 115 7.20 -1.52 19.04
CA LEU A 115 5.90 -0.83 19.23
C LEU A 115 5.91 0.00 20.52
N ILE A 116 6.25 -0.67 21.64
CA ILE A 116 6.34 -0.06 22.97
C ILE A 116 7.44 -0.79 23.75
N SER A 117 8.29 -0.04 24.46
CA SER A 117 9.33 -0.66 25.28
C SER A 117 8.73 -1.47 26.43
N LEU A 118 9.34 -2.59 26.78
CA LEU A 118 8.94 -3.39 27.94
C LEU A 118 8.99 -2.59 29.23
N LYS A 119 9.95 -1.66 29.34
CA LYS A 119 10.02 -0.74 30.49
C LYS A 119 8.76 0.12 30.60
N MET A 120 8.33 0.74 29.51
CA MET A 120 7.13 1.58 29.50
C MET A 120 5.86 0.75 29.70
N PHE A 121 5.78 -0.41 29.07
CA PHE A 121 4.64 -1.32 29.16
C PHE A 121 4.43 -1.87 30.57
N ASN A 122 5.51 -2.31 31.24
CA ASN A 122 5.46 -2.91 32.57
C ASN A 122 5.41 -1.88 33.72
N ASP A 123 5.68 -0.60 33.44
CA ASP A 123 5.55 0.45 34.44
C ASP A 123 4.07 0.72 34.72
N SER A 124 3.62 0.30 35.90
CA SER A 124 2.24 0.43 36.36
C SER A 124 1.67 1.86 36.28
N SER A 125 2.51 2.90 36.30
CA SER A 125 2.06 4.30 36.17
C SER A 125 1.61 4.68 34.76
N ASN A 126 1.98 3.89 33.76
CA ASN A 126 1.59 4.09 32.36
C ASN A 126 0.28 3.38 32.01
N GLY A 127 -0.15 2.37 32.78
CA GLY A 127 -1.47 1.75 32.63
C GLY A 127 -1.64 0.75 31.48
N TYR A 128 -0.57 0.38 30.76
CA TYR A 128 -0.65 -0.55 29.62
C TYR A 128 -0.78 -2.02 30.02
N LEU A 129 -0.16 -2.38 31.15
CA LEU A 129 -0.36 -3.64 31.85
C LEU A 129 -0.97 -3.32 33.22
N PHE A 130 -2.24 -3.67 33.41
CA PHE A 130 -2.96 -3.39 34.64
C PHE A 130 -3.69 -4.65 35.10
N ASP A 131 -3.44 -5.05 36.35
CA ASP A 131 -3.97 -6.30 36.92
C ASP A 131 -3.69 -7.54 36.05
N ASP A 132 -2.45 -7.64 35.55
CA ASP A 132 -2.01 -8.67 34.59
C ASP A 132 -2.80 -8.69 33.26
N CYS A 133 -3.65 -7.70 33.01
CA CYS A 133 -4.44 -7.57 31.79
C CYS A 133 -3.83 -6.51 30.86
N CYS A 134 -3.94 -6.74 29.56
CA CYS A 134 -3.58 -5.76 28.54
C CYS A 134 -4.42 -5.93 27.28
N ALA A 135 -4.47 -4.90 26.43
CA ALA A 135 -5.16 -4.98 25.16
C ALA A 135 -4.41 -4.26 24.03
N PHE A 136 -4.34 -4.92 22.88
CA PHE A 136 -3.77 -4.41 21.64
C PHE A 136 -4.85 -4.31 20.57
N GLY A 137 -4.78 -3.28 19.73
CA GLY A 137 -5.76 -3.08 18.67
C GLY A 137 -5.14 -2.80 17.31
N ALA A 138 -5.94 -2.99 16.27
CA ALA A 138 -5.60 -2.57 14.92
C ALA A 138 -6.77 -1.91 14.20
N GLU A 139 -6.43 -0.92 13.39
CA GLU A 139 -7.30 -0.33 12.38
C GLU A 139 -6.61 -0.41 11.02
N VAL A 140 -7.31 -1.00 10.06
CA VAL A 140 -6.78 -1.26 8.71
C VAL A 140 -7.63 -0.49 7.71
N HIS A 141 -7.01 0.38 6.94
CA HIS A 141 -7.66 1.08 5.84
C HIS A 141 -7.01 0.69 4.52
N VAL A 142 -7.70 -0.14 3.74
CA VAL A 142 -7.23 -0.56 2.41
C VAL A 142 -7.46 0.55 1.40
N ILE A 143 -6.38 0.98 0.74
CA ILE A 143 -6.42 2.02 -0.29
C ILE A 143 -6.89 1.40 -1.59
N LYS A 144 -8.00 1.90 -2.11
CA LYS A 144 -8.50 1.53 -3.45
C LYS A 144 -8.17 2.64 -4.43
N TYR A 145 -7.46 2.29 -5.50
CA TYR A 145 -7.14 3.21 -6.59
C TYR A 145 -8.29 3.32 -7.60
N GLU A 146 -9.52 3.50 -7.10
CA GLU A 146 -10.75 3.63 -7.89
C GLU A 146 -11.07 5.11 -8.17
N GLY A 147 -10.04 5.93 -8.39
CA GLY A 147 -10.18 7.37 -8.60
C GLY A 147 -11.21 7.67 -9.69
N LYS A 148 -12.30 8.36 -9.33
CA LYS A 148 -13.27 8.84 -10.30
C LYS A 148 -12.68 10.06 -10.99
N VAL A 149 -12.39 9.91 -12.28
CA VAL A 149 -11.98 11.04 -13.11
C VAL A 149 -13.24 11.68 -13.69
N GLU A 150 -13.58 12.88 -13.21
CA GLU A 150 -14.56 13.71 -13.88
C GLU A 150 -13.89 14.40 -15.07
N ARG A 151 -14.48 14.24 -16.27
CA ARG A 151 -14.05 14.92 -17.48
C ARG A 151 -15.15 15.90 -17.89
N PHE A 152 -14.84 17.18 -17.87
CA PHE A 152 -15.73 18.22 -18.36
C PHE A 152 -15.17 18.81 -19.65
N TYR A 153 -15.90 18.67 -20.76
CA TYR A 153 -15.53 19.27 -22.04
C TYR A 153 -16.41 20.50 -22.30
N PHE A 154 -15.80 21.69 -22.41
CA PHE A 154 -16.50 22.90 -22.86
C PHE A 154 -16.80 22.91 -24.37
N ILE A 155 -16.30 21.91 -25.10
CA ILE A 155 -16.34 21.86 -26.54
C ILE A 155 -16.96 20.53 -26.97
N LYS A 156 -18.12 20.59 -27.64
CA LYS A 156 -18.78 19.42 -28.25
C LYS A 156 -17.75 18.67 -29.11
N GLU A 157 -17.58 17.36 -28.95
CA GLU A 157 -16.64 16.58 -29.77
C GLU A 157 -16.98 16.75 -31.27
N PRO A 158 -16.01 17.04 -32.15
CA PRO A 158 -16.25 17.02 -33.59
C PRO A 158 -16.51 15.57 -34.03
N LYS A 159 -17.59 15.36 -34.79
CA LYS A 159 -17.94 14.03 -35.35
C LYS A 159 -16.81 13.41 -36.19
N ASP A 160 -15.87 14.23 -36.68
CA ASP A 160 -14.76 13.84 -37.56
C ASP A 160 -13.37 14.14 -36.95
N GLY A 161 -13.23 14.06 -35.62
CA GLY A 161 -11.97 14.39 -34.91
C GLY A 161 -10.89 13.29 -34.90
N ASN A 162 -11.22 12.07 -35.33
CA ASN A 162 -10.32 10.92 -35.26
C ASN A 162 -9.56 10.75 -36.58
N PHE A 163 -8.22 10.73 -36.49
CA PHE A 163 -7.33 10.45 -37.61
C PHE A 163 -6.52 9.17 -37.32
N SER A 164 -6.48 8.25 -38.27
CA SER A 164 -5.71 7.01 -38.17
C SER A 164 -4.61 6.97 -39.22
N TRP A 165 -3.37 6.76 -38.77
CA TRP A 165 -2.22 6.55 -39.64
C TRP A 165 -1.73 5.12 -39.55
N LYS A 166 -1.91 4.35 -40.63
CA LYS A 166 -1.36 3.01 -40.76
C LYS A 166 0.05 3.10 -41.33
N ILE A 167 1.02 2.54 -40.60
CA ILE A 167 2.42 2.47 -41.01
C ILE A 167 2.70 1.05 -41.48
N GLU A 168 2.92 0.89 -42.77
CA GLU A 168 3.26 -0.41 -43.35
C GLU A 168 4.76 -0.66 -43.25
N ARG A 169 5.15 -1.92 -42.98
CA ARG A 169 6.56 -2.34 -42.86
C ARG A 169 7.35 -1.47 -41.87
N PHE A 170 6.78 -1.21 -40.70
CA PHE A 170 7.40 -0.40 -39.64
C PHE A 170 8.86 -0.80 -39.33
N SER A 171 9.17 -2.10 -39.34
CA SER A 171 10.52 -2.63 -39.12
C SER A 171 11.57 -2.19 -40.14
N THR A 172 11.14 -1.71 -41.31
CA THR A 172 12.03 -1.19 -42.38
C THR A 172 12.30 0.31 -42.27
N LEU A 173 11.67 1.00 -41.32
CA LEU A 173 11.90 2.43 -41.13
C LEU A 173 13.29 2.66 -40.49
N CYS A 174 14.19 3.22 -41.28
CA CYS A 174 15.50 3.68 -40.83
C CYS A 174 15.39 5.00 -40.07
N GLY A 175 16.40 5.34 -39.26
CA GLY A 175 16.37 6.53 -38.38
C GLY A 175 16.00 7.83 -39.11
N GLY A 176 15.32 8.74 -38.42
CA GLY A 176 14.80 9.99 -38.99
C GLY A 176 13.36 10.27 -38.57
N CYS A 177 12.80 11.36 -39.11
CA CYS A 177 11.41 11.77 -38.91
C CYS A 177 10.53 11.33 -40.10
N HIS A 178 9.39 10.72 -39.81
CA HIS A 178 8.38 10.36 -40.80
C HIS A 178 7.06 11.07 -40.52
N TYR A 179 6.39 11.50 -41.57
CA TYR A 179 5.16 12.28 -41.49
C TYR A 179 3.95 11.46 -41.93
N SER A 180 2.82 11.64 -41.25
CA SER A 180 1.53 11.22 -41.78
C SER A 180 1.07 12.14 -42.90
N LYS A 181 -0.03 11.76 -43.56
CA LYS A 181 -0.81 12.71 -44.36
C LYS A 181 -1.31 13.85 -43.46
N GLU A 182 -1.42 15.03 -44.04
CA GLU A 182 -2.06 16.17 -43.40
C GLU A 182 -3.57 15.92 -43.29
N TYR A 183 -4.17 16.34 -42.18
CA TYR A 183 -5.61 16.27 -41.98
C TYR A 183 -6.12 17.53 -41.31
N THR A 184 -7.36 17.92 -41.64
CA THR A 184 -7.95 19.15 -41.13
C THR A 184 -8.98 18.83 -40.08
N VAL A 185 -8.78 19.34 -38.87
CA VAL A 185 -9.78 19.31 -37.81
C VAL A 185 -10.10 20.75 -37.46
N ARG A 186 -11.37 21.14 -37.69
CA ARG A 186 -11.89 22.48 -37.31
C ARG A 186 -11.01 23.64 -37.77
N LYS A 187 -10.75 23.70 -39.09
CA LYS A 187 -9.95 24.74 -39.78
C LYS A 187 -8.44 24.74 -39.48
N HIS A 188 -7.99 23.89 -38.55
CA HIS A 188 -6.58 23.70 -38.26
C HIS A 188 -6.09 22.47 -39.00
N LYS A 189 -4.95 22.62 -39.67
CA LYS A 189 -4.30 21.54 -40.39
C LYS A 189 -3.26 20.91 -39.50
N TRP A 190 -3.29 19.59 -39.39
CA TRP A 190 -2.45 18.81 -38.50
C TRP A 190 -1.72 17.71 -39.25
N ARG A 191 -0.60 17.24 -38.71
CA ARG A 191 0.00 15.96 -39.11
C ARG A 191 0.70 15.30 -37.91
N LEU A 192 0.87 13.99 -37.98
CA LEU A 192 1.66 13.22 -37.02
C LEU A 192 3.12 13.13 -37.48
N LEU A 193 4.05 13.18 -36.52
CA LEU A 193 5.49 13.03 -36.72
C LEU A 193 5.97 11.83 -35.93
N LEU A 194 6.67 10.92 -36.59
CA LEU A 194 7.17 9.69 -35.99
C LEU A 194 8.68 9.63 -36.09
N PHE A 195 9.31 9.33 -34.96
CA PHE A 195 10.72 8.96 -34.87
C PHE A 195 10.81 7.50 -34.41
N PRO A 196 11.02 6.54 -35.34
CA PRO A 196 11.02 5.11 -35.02
C PRO A 196 12.06 4.72 -33.95
N LYS A 197 13.18 5.44 -33.92
CA LYS A 197 14.28 5.27 -32.95
C LYS A 197 14.35 6.39 -31.91
N GLY A 198 13.28 7.16 -31.75
CA GLY A 198 13.23 8.27 -30.80
C GLY A 198 13.72 9.60 -31.38
N ASP A 199 13.20 10.69 -30.84
CA ASP A 199 13.68 12.04 -31.10
C ASP A 199 15.10 12.25 -30.52
N PRO A 200 15.77 13.39 -30.78
CA PRO A 200 17.12 13.61 -30.25
C PRO A 200 17.24 13.51 -28.72
N ARG A 201 16.14 13.66 -27.97
CA ARG A 201 16.12 13.55 -26.50
C ARG A 201 15.97 12.10 -26.02
N ALA A 202 15.38 11.23 -26.86
CA ALA A 202 15.12 9.82 -26.56
C ALA A 202 15.79 8.83 -27.54
N SER A 203 16.83 9.27 -28.26
CA SER A 203 17.50 8.52 -29.32
C SER A 203 17.94 7.12 -28.86
N GLY A 204 17.52 6.10 -29.60
CA GLY A 204 17.83 4.68 -29.37
C GLY A 204 17.10 4.02 -28.19
N LYS A 205 16.32 4.78 -27.41
CA LYS A 205 15.68 4.27 -26.18
C LYS A 205 14.20 3.95 -26.36
N SER A 206 13.47 4.78 -27.09
CA SER A 206 12.03 4.65 -27.27
C SER A 206 11.56 5.31 -28.55
N LEU A 207 10.44 4.85 -29.10
CA LEU A 207 9.74 5.53 -30.18
C LEU A 207 9.21 6.91 -29.71
N SER A 208 9.25 7.92 -30.57
CA SER A 208 8.61 9.22 -30.31
C SER A 208 7.55 9.53 -31.36
N LEU A 209 6.37 9.99 -30.92
CA LEU A 209 5.25 10.39 -31.77
C LEU A 209 4.78 11.78 -31.32
N PHE A 210 4.65 12.70 -32.26
CA PHE A 210 4.18 14.06 -32.01
C PHE A 210 3.01 14.42 -32.92
N LEU A 211 2.20 15.37 -32.46
CA LEU A 211 1.17 16.02 -33.26
C LEU A 211 1.64 17.45 -33.56
N GLU A 212 1.71 17.81 -34.83
CA GLU A 212 2.12 19.14 -35.28
C GLU A 212 0.96 19.88 -35.92
N LEU A 213 0.80 21.14 -35.51
CA LEU A 213 -0.08 22.10 -36.13
C LEU A 213 0.64 22.79 -37.29
N LEU A 214 -0.01 22.81 -38.47
CA LEU A 214 0.57 23.34 -39.71
C LEU A 214 0.04 24.74 -40.08
N ASN A 215 -0.92 25.28 -39.33
CA ASN A 215 -1.51 26.60 -39.60
C ASN A 215 -1.24 27.58 -38.44
N ASN A 216 -0.87 28.82 -38.79
CA ASN A 216 -1.12 30.02 -37.97
C ASN A 216 -2.43 30.67 -38.41
#